data_AF-A0A6L5F1R9-F1
#
_entry.id   AF-A0A6L5F1R9-F1
#
_cell.length_a   1.000
_cell.length_b   1.000
_cell.length_c   1.000
_cell.angle_alpha   90.00
_cell.angle_beta   90.00
_cell.angle_gamma   90.00
#
_symmetry.space_group_name_H-M   'P 1'
#
loop_
_entity.id
_entity.type
_entity.pdbx_description
1 polymer ?
#
loop_
_entity_poly.entity_id
_entity_poly.type
_entity_poly.pdbx_seq_one_letter_code
_entity_poly.pdbx_strand_id
1 'polypeptide(L)' 'KRHYYQVHTNINPTGIVPFGPDLSGWDEPHGRERLGGRPFGDGTPPVPVRH' A
#
# COMPACT_ATOMS: atom_id res chain seq x y z
N LYS A 1 8.59 -5.11 0.11
CA LYS A 1 8.93 -6.55 0.33
C LYS A 1 10.43 -6.81 0.33
N ARG A 2 11.17 -6.57 -0.77
CA ARG A 2 12.61 -6.89 -0.87
C ARG A 2 13.47 -6.41 0.30
N HIS A 3 13.29 -5.16 0.74
CA HIS A 3 13.99 -4.62 1.91
C HIS A 3 13.92 -5.58 3.12
N TYR A 4 12.70 -5.93 3.55
CA TYR A 4 12.51 -6.79 4.71
C TYR A 4 13.01 -8.23 4.51
N TYR A 5 12.85 -8.81 3.32
CA TYR A 5 13.16 -10.22 3.08
C TYR A 5 14.63 -10.49 2.73
N GLN A 6 15.36 -9.49 2.25
CA GLN A 6 16.76 -9.62 1.83
C GLN A 6 17.75 -9.00 2.83
N VAL A 7 17.36 -7.94 3.54
CA VAL A 7 18.26 -7.28 4.52
C VAL A 7 18.27 -8.01 5.86
N HIS A 8 17.14 -8.56 6.32
CA HIS A 8 17.05 -9.23 7.63
C HIS A 8 17.49 -10.70 7.58
N THR A 9 18.77 -10.94 7.28
CA THR A 9 19.34 -12.30 7.20
C THR A 9 19.27 -13.08 8.52
N ASN A 10 19.23 -12.40 9.66
CA ASN A 10 19.06 -13.05 10.97
C ASN A 10 17.68 -13.71 11.13
N ILE A 11 16.66 -13.21 10.41
CA ILE A 11 15.28 -13.71 10.47
C ILE A 11 14.97 -14.59 9.26
N ASN A 12 15.42 -14.17 8.06
CA ASN A 12 15.29 -14.93 6.83
C ASN A 12 16.67 -15.20 6.21
N PRO A 13 17.40 -16.23 6.68
CA PRO A 13 18.72 -16.56 6.17
C PRO A 13 18.73 -16.92 4.67
N THR A 14 17.59 -17.38 4.14
CA THR A 14 17.47 -17.77 2.73
C THR A 14 17.35 -16.58 1.79
N GLY A 15 17.00 -15.39 2.29
CA GLY A 15 16.75 -14.21 1.46
C GLY A 15 15.54 -14.32 0.51
N ILE A 16 14.78 -15.41 0.56
CA ILE A 16 13.65 -15.65 -0.34
C ILE A 16 12.56 -14.61 -0.07
N VAL A 17 12.11 -13.96 -1.14
CA VAL A 17 10.97 -13.03 -1.11
C VAL A 17 9.72 -13.80 -1.51
N PRO A 18 8.66 -13.87 -0.69
CA PRO A 18 7.44 -14.56 -1.06
C PRO A 18 6.77 -13.88 -2.25
N PHE A 19 6.17 -14.68 -3.13
CA PHE A 19 5.44 -14.18 -4.28
C PHE A 19 4.18 -13.40 -3.87
N GLY A 20 3.32 -14.02 -3.06
CA GLY A 20 2.11 -13.40 -2.52
C GLY A 20 2.36 -12.35 -1.41
N PRO A 21 1.32 -11.70 -0.88
CA PRO A 21 -0.09 -11.91 -1.22
C PRO A 21 -0.46 -11.35 -2.60
N ASP A 22 -1.61 -11.77 -3.12
CA ASP A 22 -2.30 -11.03 -4.18
C ASP A 22 -2.74 -9.66 -3.62
N LEU A 23 -2.57 -8.61 -4.40
CA LEU A 23 -2.86 -7.22 -4.01
C LEU A 23 -4.10 -6.66 -4.72
N SER A 24 -4.78 -7.45 -5.55
CA SER A 24 -5.99 -7.00 -6.28
C SER A 24 -7.08 -6.43 -5.36
N GLY A 25 -7.19 -6.93 -4.13
CA GLY A 25 -8.16 -6.44 -3.14
C GLY A 25 -7.91 -5.01 -2.62
N TRP A 26 -6.78 -4.37 -2.95
CA TRP A 26 -6.53 -2.97 -2.56
C TRP A 26 -7.42 -1.98 -3.30
N ASP A 27 -7.84 -2.31 -4.52
CA ASP A 27 -8.64 -1.43 -5.37
C ASP A 27 -10.16 -1.70 -5.22
N GLU A 28 -10.53 -2.68 -4.40
CA GLU A 28 -11.93 -2.99 -4.11
C GLU A 28 -12.60 -1.86 -3.29
N PRO A 29 -13.90 -1.59 -3.49
CA PRO A 29 -14.61 -0.54 -2.76
C PRO A 29 -14.53 -0.72 -1.23
N HIS A 30 -13.96 0.27 -0.54
CA HIS A 30 -13.77 0.21 0.92
C HIS A 30 -14.98 0.69 1.74
N GLY A 31 -15.99 1.31 1.14
CA GLY A 31 -17.28 1.66 1.78
C GLY A 31 -17.24 2.74 2.87
N ARG A 32 -16.18 3.56 2.93
CA ARG A 32 -15.97 4.53 4.03
C ARG A 32 -16.64 5.87 3.77
N GLU A 33 -17.01 6.15 2.54
CA GLU A 33 -17.78 7.33 2.13
C GLU A 33 -19.12 7.44 2.88
N ARG A 34 -19.71 6.31 3.26
CA ARG A 34 -20.94 6.25 4.08
C ARG A 34 -20.80 6.86 5.47
N LEU A 35 -19.57 7.00 5.97
CA LEU A 35 -19.29 7.63 7.26
C LEU A 35 -19.18 9.16 7.17
N GLY A 36 -19.30 9.72 5.96
CA GLY A 36 -19.14 11.15 5.70
C GLY A 36 -17.67 11.60 5.72
N GLY A 37 -17.46 12.91 5.94
CA GLY A 37 -16.14 13.53 5.99
C GLY A 37 -15.75 14.27 4.70
N ARG A 38 -14.67 15.05 4.80
CA ARG A 38 -14.10 15.83 3.69
C ARG A 38 -12.58 15.61 3.67
N PRO A 39 -12.06 14.62 2.93
CA PRO A 39 -10.63 14.30 2.92
C PRO A 39 -9.72 15.48 2.56
N PHE A 40 -10.27 16.44 1.79
CA PHE A 40 -9.58 17.67 1.38
C PHE A 40 -10.24 18.95 1.91
N GLY A 41 -11.24 18.87 2.80
CA GLY A 41 -11.96 20.03 3.31
C GLY A 41 -12.64 20.83 2.19
N ASP A 42 -12.31 22.13 2.12
CA ASP A 42 -12.72 23.04 1.03
C ASP A 42 -11.68 23.11 -0.11
N GLY A 43 -10.59 22.34 -0.01
CA GLY A 43 -9.54 22.23 -1.02
C GLY A 43 -9.75 21.09 -2.03
N THR A 44 -8.76 20.87 -2.90
CA THR A 44 -8.78 19.86 -3.98
C THR A 44 -7.61 18.88 -3.82
N PRO A 45 -7.78 17.57 -4.13
CA PRO A 45 -6.68 16.61 -4.18
C PRO A 45 -5.52 17.10 -5.08
N PRO A 46 -4.27 16.78 -4.73
CA PRO A 46 -3.13 17.12 -5.57
C PRO A 46 -3.20 16.36 -6.90
N VAL A 47 -2.68 16.98 -7.96
CA VAL A 47 -2.48 16.30 -9.25
C VAL A 47 -1.36 15.27 -9.14
N PRO A 48 -1.40 14.17 -9.92
CA PRO A 48 -0.32 13.19 -9.94
C PRO A 48 1.02 13.83 -10.34
N VAL A 49 2.08 13.46 -9.62
CA VAL A 49 3.45 13.83 -9.99
C VAL A 49 3.87 12.96 -11.17
N ARG A 50 4.29 13.58 -12.28
CA ARG A 50 4.92 12.85 -13.38
C ARG A 50 6.39 12.61 -13.02
N HIS A 51 6.80 11.34 -13.05
CA HIS A 51 8.19 10.92 -12.95
C HIS A 51 8.72 10.57 -14.33
#